data_AF-A0A5P9S0W0-F1
#
_entry.id   AF-A0A5P9S0W0-F1
#
_cell.length_a   1.000
_cell.length_b   1.000
_cell.length_c   1.000
_cell.angle_alpha   90.00
_cell.angle_beta   90.00
_cell.angle_gamma   90.00
#
_symmetry.space_group_name_H-M   'P 1'
#
loop_
_entity.id
_entity.type
_entity.pdbx_description
1 polymer ?
#
loop_
_entity_poly.entity_id
_entity_poly.type
_entity_poly.pdbx_seq_one_letter_code
_entity_poly.pdbx_strand_id
1 'polypeptide(L)'
;MQNDFLLPTASDLRFMQSSTSSFPSSISSASSTSSTRSDAQSAPPELTQLFDAICQNSAELLRLRGRELPTEWNIADLIQAVMGDEALQIPGHLQATYYDVLLRGSSSWLLEDLSNFLDLTYNVL
;
A
#
# COMPACT_ATOMS: atom_id res chain seq x y z
N MET A 1 -7.28 -52.05 8.00
CA MET A 1 -6.66 -50.72 7.83
C MET A 1 -5.18 -50.98 7.61
N GLN A 2 -4.75 -50.97 6.34
CA GLN A 2 -3.35 -51.20 5.96
C GLN A 2 -2.65 -49.85 5.92
N ASN A 3 -1.58 -49.72 6.71
CA ASN A 3 -0.73 -48.53 6.73
C ASN A 3 0.36 -48.73 5.66
N ASP A 4 0.15 -48.14 4.48
CA ASP A 4 1.17 -48.01 3.45
C ASP A 4 2.22 -46.98 3.89
N PHE A 5 3.28 -47.45 4.55
CA PHE A 5 4.50 -46.66 4.73
C PHE A 5 5.17 -46.50 3.37
N LEU A 6 4.93 -45.37 2.71
CA LEU A 6 5.63 -44.98 1.49
C LEU A 6 7.13 -44.88 1.79
N LEU A 7 7.90 -45.88 1.38
CA LEU A 7 9.35 -45.81 1.40
C LEU A 7 9.79 -44.70 0.41
N PRO A 8 10.74 -43.83 0.81
CA PRO A 8 11.32 -42.84 -0.10
C PRO A 8 11.87 -43.52 -1.36
N THR A 9 11.55 -42.97 -2.52
CA THR A 9 12.04 -43.55 -3.78
C THR A 9 13.53 -43.24 -3.93
N ALA A 10 14.27 -44.06 -4.67
CA ALA A 10 15.70 -43.83 -4.93
C ALA A 10 16.00 -42.42 -5.51
N SER A 11 15.04 -41.83 -6.22
CA SER A 11 15.07 -40.44 -6.69
C SER A 11 15.06 -39.40 -5.55
N ASP A 12 14.30 -39.63 -4.48
CA ASP A 12 14.23 -38.72 -3.32
C ASP A 12 15.56 -38.69 -2.55
N LEU A 13 16.18 -39.86 -2.37
CA LEU A 13 17.50 -39.96 -1.72
C LEU A 13 18.60 -39.30 -2.57
N ARG A 14 18.52 -39.39 -3.90
CA ARG A 14 19.48 -38.73 -4.81
C ARG A 14 19.33 -37.21 -4.79
N PHE A 15 18.10 -36.70 -4.68
CA PHE A 15 17.86 -35.27 -4.55
C PHE A 15 18.49 -34.71 -3.26
N MET A 16 18.31 -35.38 -2.12
CA MET A 16 18.91 -34.96 -0.84
C MET A 16 20.45 -35.03 -0.84
N GLN A 17 21.04 -36.06 -1.44
CA GLN A 17 22.50 -36.19 -1.56
C GLN A 17 23.14 -35.14 -2.46
N SER A 18 22.40 -34.60 -3.43
CA SER A 18 22.91 -33.56 -4.34
C SER A 18 23.17 -32.23 -3.62
N SER A 19 22.56 -32.01 -2.44
CA SER A 19 22.75 -30.80 -1.62
C SER A 19 23.96 -30.87 -0.67
N THR A 20 24.60 -32.02 -0.51
CA THR A 20 25.69 -32.22 0.49
C THR A 20 27.07 -32.52 -0.11
N SER A 21 27.16 -32.64 -1.44
CA SER A 21 28.42 -32.94 -2.14
C SER A 21 29.05 -31.66 -2.72
N SER A 22 29.56 -30.77 -1.86
CA SER A 22 30.59 -29.80 -2.23
C SER A 22 31.28 -29.22 -1.00
N PHE A 23 32.21 -29.98 -0.43
CA PHE A 23 33.31 -29.39 0.32
C PHE A 23 34.63 -30.00 -0.16
N PRO A 24 35.35 -29.33 -1.06
CA PRO A 24 36.79 -29.41 -1.11
C PRO A 24 37.39 -28.19 -0.41
N SER A 25 38.37 -28.45 0.44
CA SER A 25 39.14 -27.48 1.20
C SER A 25 39.90 -26.49 0.30
N SER A 26 39.87 -25.22 0.72
CA SER A 26 40.85 -24.14 0.46
C SER A 26 40.89 -23.42 -0.90
N ILE A 27 40.91 -22.07 -0.79
CA ILE A 27 41.38 -21.00 -1.71
C ILE A 27 40.33 -20.24 -2.56
N SER A 28 40.18 -18.97 -2.16
CA SER A 28 39.91 -17.73 -2.93
C SER A 28 38.74 -17.61 -3.93
N SER A 29 37.87 -16.66 -3.58
CA SER A 29 37.24 -15.61 -4.41
C SER A 29 36.56 -15.92 -5.76
N ALA A 30 35.31 -15.41 -5.81
CA ALA A 30 34.61 -14.83 -6.96
C ALA A 30 33.99 -15.78 -8.01
N SER A 31 32.66 -15.92 -7.99
CA SER A 31 31.77 -15.09 -8.85
C SER A 31 30.40 -15.74 -9.06
N SER A 32 29.37 -14.93 -8.80
CA SER A 32 28.19 -14.75 -9.64
C SER A 32 27.28 -15.94 -9.91
N THR A 33 26.31 -16.16 -9.02
CA THR A 33 25.01 -16.72 -9.40
C THR A 33 23.97 -15.60 -9.47
N SER A 34 23.88 -15.08 -10.69
CA SER A 34 22.69 -14.62 -11.41
C SER A 34 21.51 -14.08 -10.59
N SER A 35 21.28 -12.77 -10.77
CA SER A 35 20.12 -12.01 -10.31
C SER A 35 18.78 -12.68 -10.67
N THR A 36 17.93 -12.94 -9.68
CA THR A 36 16.49 -12.68 -9.85
C THR A 36 16.27 -11.20 -9.59
N ARG A 37 16.55 -10.38 -10.60
CA ARG A 37 16.03 -9.00 -10.65
C ARG A 37 14.56 -9.12 -11.01
N SER A 38 13.75 -9.51 -10.03
CA SER A 38 12.33 -9.32 -10.12
C SER A 38 12.12 -7.81 -10.10
N ASP A 39 11.84 -7.21 -11.25
CA ASP A 39 11.11 -5.94 -11.32
C ASP A 39 9.70 -6.21 -10.78
N ALA A 40 9.62 -6.47 -9.49
CA ALA A 40 8.40 -6.29 -8.75
C ALA A 40 8.24 -4.78 -8.66
N GLN A 41 7.52 -4.18 -9.62
CA GLN A 41 6.87 -2.88 -9.42
C GLN A 41 5.77 -3.01 -8.36
N SER A 42 6.16 -3.48 -7.18
CA SER A 42 5.31 -3.79 -6.03
C SER A 42 5.71 -2.95 -4.82
N ALA A 43 6.53 -1.91 -5.05
CA ALA A 43 6.67 -0.86 -4.07
C ALA A 43 5.27 -0.23 -3.90
N PRO A 44 4.72 -0.20 -2.67
CA PRO A 44 3.50 0.57 -2.43
C PRO A 44 3.76 1.98 -2.94
N PRO A 45 2.77 2.63 -3.58
CA PRO A 45 2.97 4.00 -4.02
C PRO A 45 3.38 4.81 -2.80
N GLU A 46 4.38 5.67 -2.97
CA GLU A 46 4.95 6.45 -1.89
C GLU A 46 3.82 7.19 -1.16
N LEU A 47 3.87 7.30 0.17
CA LEU A 47 2.76 7.88 0.95
C LEU A 47 2.35 9.25 0.43
N THR A 48 3.34 10.07 0.04
CA THR A 48 3.14 11.35 -0.61
C THR A 48 2.31 11.23 -1.87
N GLN A 49 2.61 10.27 -2.75
CA GLN A 49 1.85 10.04 -3.98
C GLN A 49 0.40 9.59 -3.69
N LEU A 50 0.21 8.76 -2.67
CA LEU A 50 -1.12 8.35 -2.22
C LEU A 50 -1.93 9.55 -1.71
N PHE A 51 -1.30 10.38 -0.89
CA PHE A 51 -1.92 11.58 -0.35
C PHE A 51 -2.28 12.58 -1.46
N ASP A 52 -1.37 12.82 -2.40
CA ASP A 52 -1.63 13.69 -3.56
C ASP A 52 -2.80 13.16 -4.40
N ALA A 53 -2.86 11.84 -4.60
CA ALA A 53 -3.97 11.22 -5.32
C ALA A 53 -5.31 11.36 -4.56
N ILE A 54 -5.30 11.23 -3.23
CA ILE A 54 -6.48 11.48 -2.39
C ILE A 54 -6.91 12.95 -2.54
N CYS A 55 -5.99 13.89 -2.43
CA CYS A 55 -6.24 15.33 -2.59
C CYS A 55 -6.87 15.65 -3.95
N GLN A 56 -6.34 15.10 -5.03
CA GLN A 56 -6.86 15.36 -6.37
C GLN A 56 -8.26 14.78 -6.56
N ASN A 57 -8.49 13.54 -6.11
CA ASN A 57 -9.81 12.90 -6.21
C ASN A 57 -10.84 13.63 -5.34
N SER A 58 -10.49 13.98 -4.11
CA SER A 58 -11.41 14.69 -3.20
C SER A 58 -11.77 16.08 -3.73
N ALA A 59 -10.81 16.82 -4.29
CA ALA A 59 -11.07 18.11 -4.93
C ALA A 59 -12.06 17.98 -6.09
N GLU A 60 -11.86 16.97 -6.95
CA GLU A 60 -12.77 16.71 -8.07
C GLU A 60 -14.18 16.34 -7.57
N LEU A 61 -14.27 15.47 -6.57
CA LEU A 61 -15.54 15.03 -6.00
C LEU A 61 -16.29 16.15 -5.28
N LEU A 62 -15.60 17.05 -4.57
CA LEU A 62 -16.21 18.25 -3.97
C LEU A 62 -16.76 19.18 -5.04
N ARG A 63 -16.00 19.42 -6.11
CA ARG A 63 -16.44 20.22 -7.25
C ARG A 63 -17.68 19.62 -7.92
N LEU A 64 -17.71 18.30 -8.10
CA LEU A 64 -18.88 17.59 -8.64
C LEU A 64 -20.12 17.71 -7.74
N ARG A 65 -19.93 17.82 -6.42
CA ARG A 65 -20.99 18.08 -5.45
C ARG A 65 -21.42 19.56 -5.38
N GLY A 66 -20.79 20.44 -6.17
CA GLY A 66 -21.05 21.88 -6.14
C GLY A 66 -20.60 22.55 -4.85
N ARG A 67 -19.72 21.91 -4.07
CA ARG A 67 -19.05 22.56 -2.94
C ARG A 67 -17.74 23.16 -3.43
N GLU A 68 -17.64 24.48 -3.34
CA GLU A 68 -16.38 25.17 -3.54
C GLU A 68 -15.61 25.24 -2.22
N LEU A 69 -14.28 25.18 -2.32
CA LEU A 69 -13.42 25.34 -1.17
C LEU A 69 -13.36 26.84 -0.80
N PRO A 70 -13.46 27.21 0.49
CA PRO A 70 -13.18 28.57 0.91
C PRO A 70 -11.78 29.00 0.46
N THR A 71 -11.61 30.28 0.10
CA THR A 71 -10.33 30.81 -0.41
C THR A 71 -9.18 30.66 0.60
N GLU A 72 -9.51 30.53 1.89
CA GLU A 72 -8.58 30.37 2.99
C GLU A 72 -8.02 28.95 3.13
N TRP A 73 -8.68 27.96 2.52
CA TRP A 73 -8.35 26.54 2.68
C TRP A 73 -7.81 25.94 1.39
N ASN A 74 -6.73 25.16 1.50
CA ASN A 74 -6.30 24.22 0.47
C ASN A 74 -6.88 22.83 0.74
N ILE A 75 -7.06 22.03 -0.31
CA ILE A 75 -7.64 20.68 -0.18
C ILE A 75 -6.76 19.76 0.67
N ALA A 76 -5.44 19.91 0.56
CA ALA A 76 -4.47 19.17 1.36
C ALA A 76 -4.61 19.49 2.85
N ASP A 77 -4.68 20.78 3.19
CA ASP A 77 -4.83 21.25 4.57
C ASP A 77 -6.18 20.79 5.15
N LEU A 78 -7.23 20.79 4.34
CA LEU A 78 -8.56 20.32 4.73
C LEU A 78 -8.56 18.82 5.01
N ILE A 79 -7.94 18.02 4.14
CA ILE A 79 -7.79 16.57 4.38
C ILE A 79 -6.95 16.33 5.62
N GLN A 80 -5.85 17.06 5.81
CA GLN A 80 -5.01 16.94 6.99
C GLN A 80 -5.77 17.33 8.27
N ALA A 81 -6.64 18.35 8.22
CA ALA A 81 -7.48 18.74 9.34
C ALA A 81 -8.53 17.67 9.70
N VAL A 82 -9.11 17.00 8.68
CA VAL A 82 -10.13 15.97 8.89
C VAL A 82 -9.54 14.62 9.29
N MET A 83 -8.48 14.16 8.61
CA MET A 83 -7.83 12.89 8.91
C MET A 83 -6.93 12.97 10.14
N GLY A 84 -6.33 14.15 10.38
CA GLY A 84 -5.29 14.34 11.38
C GLY A 84 -3.91 13.97 10.85
N ASP A 85 -2.89 14.70 11.31
CA ASP A 85 -1.50 14.55 10.85
C ASP A 85 -0.94 13.14 11.10
N GLU A 86 -1.22 12.58 12.29
CA GLU A 86 -0.80 11.24 12.68
C GLU A 86 -1.36 10.16 11.75
N ALA A 87 -2.58 10.33 11.26
CA ALA A 87 -3.23 9.35 10.39
C ALA A 87 -2.61 9.31 8.99
N LEU A 88 -2.08 10.43 8.50
CA LEU A 88 -1.38 10.53 7.22
C LEU A 88 -0.02 9.81 7.24
N GLN A 89 0.60 9.72 8.43
CA GLN A 89 1.88 9.04 8.61
C GLN A 89 1.75 7.51 8.65
N ILE A 90 0.53 6.96 8.80
CA ILE A 90 0.28 5.52 8.87
C ILE A 90 -0.01 4.97 7.46
N PRO A 91 0.91 4.18 6.85
CA PRO A 91 0.75 3.70 5.48
C PRO A 91 -0.55 2.94 5.22
N GLY A 92 -0.92 2.04 6.14
CA GLY A 92 -2.12 1.23 6.00
C GLY A 92 -3.41 2.05 6.06
N HIS A 93 -3.40 3.13 6.85
CA HIS A 93 -4.56 4.02 6.95
C HIS A 93 -4.72 4.82 5.66
N LEU A 94 -3.64 5.46 5.20
CA LEU A 94 -3.65 6.25 3.97
C LEU A 94 -4.05 5.40 2.75
N GLN A 95 -3.57 4.17 2.67
CA GLN A 95 -3.93 3.23 1.61
C GLN A 95 -5.40 2.82 1.68
N ALA A 96 -5.93 2.55 2.87
CA ALA A 96 -7.35 2.26 3.04
C ALA A 96 -8.22 3.46 2.60
N THR A 97 -7.83 4.67 2.98
CA THR A 97 -8.52 5.90 2.59
C THR A 97 -8.47 6.13 1.08
N TYR A 98 -7.32 5.92 0.46
CA TYR A 98 -7.19 6.00 -0.99
C TYR A 98 -8.18 5.08 -1.71
N TYR A 99 -8.23 3.80 -1.31
CA TYR A 99 -9.17 2.86 -1.93
C TYR A 99 -10.62 3.16 -1.61
N ASP A 100 -10.94 3.66 -0.41
CA ASP A 100 -12.30 4.08 -0.05
C ASP A 100 -12.78 5.24 -0.94
N VAL A 101 -11.93 6.27 -1.11
CA VAL A 101 -12.21 7.41 -2.00
C VAL A 101 -12.32 6.96 -3.46
N LEU A 102 -11.42 6.09 -3.91
CA LEU A 102 -11.43 5.62 -5.31
C LEU A 102 -12.66 4.76 -5.63
N LEU A 103 -13.06 3.86 -4.72
CA LEU A 103 -14.15 2.91 -4.96
C LEU A 103 -15.53 3.50 -4.67
N ARG A 104 -15.65 4.32 -3.62
CA ARG A 104 -16.94 4.88 -3.18
C ARG A 104 -17.15 6.31 -3.68
N GLY A 105 -16.09 7.00 -4.11
CA GLY A 105 -16.17 8.36 -4.64
C GLY A 105 -16.88 9.31 -3.69
N SER A 106 -18.03 9.82 -4.12
CA SER A 106 -18.84 10.78 -3.35
C SER A 106 -19.47 10.23 -2.07
N SER A 107 -19.46 8.91 -1.90
CA SER A 107 -19.96 8.21 -0.71
C SER A 107 -18.83 7.68 0.17
N SER A 108 -17.59 8.12 -0.04
CA SER A 108 -16.46 7.79 0.83
C SER A 108 -16.60 8.45 2.20
N TRP A 109 -16.04 7.81 3.23
CA TRP A 109 -16.09 8.34 4.60
C TRP A 109 -15.41 9.72 4.67
N LEU A 110 -14.28 9.87 3.97
CA LEU A 110 -13.51 11.10 3.95
C LEU A 110 -14.33 12.26 3.38
N LEU A 111 -15.07 12.05 2.28
CA LEU A 111 -15.83 13.13 1.66
C LEU A 111 -17.04 13.57 2.51
N GLU A 112 -17.61 12.65 3.27
CA GLU A 112 -18.67 12.92 4.23
C GLU A 112 -18.15 13.82 5.35
N ASP A 113 -17.00 13.47 5.95
CA ASP A 113 -16.36 14.27 6.98
C ASP A 113 -15.85 15.61 6.46
N LEU A 114 -15.29 15.66 5.24
CA LEU A 114 -14.92 16.92 4.58
C LEU A 114 -16.15 17.83 4.42
N SER A 115 -17.28 17.28 3.99
CA SER A 115 -18.53 18.05 3.84
C SER A 115 -19.02 18.59 5.18
N ASN A 116 -18.99 17.77 6.23
CA ASN A 116 -19.39 18.15 7.58
C ASN A 116 -18.48 19.23 8.16
N PHE A 117 -17.17 19.12 7.94
CA PHE A 117 -16.19 20.11 8.39
C PHE A 117 -16.41 21.46 7.69
N LEU A 118 -16.65 21.44 6.38
CA LEU A 118 -17.00 22.65 5.62
C LEU A 118 -18.29 23.27 6.14
N ASP A 119 -19.34 22.48 6.36
CA ASP A 119 -20.59 22.98 6.94
C ASP A 119 -20.36 23.63 8.31
N LEU A 120 -19.54 23.03 9.16
CA LEU A 120 -19.21 23.59 10.46
C LEU A 120 -18.49 24.94 10.33
N THR A 121 -17.52 25.04 9.43
CA THR A 121 -16.78 26.28 9.20
C THR A 121 -17.67 27.39 8.65
N TYR A 122 -18.60 27.08 7.74
CA TYR A 122 -19.56 28.06 7.21
C TYR A 122 -20.64 28.50 8.21
N ASN A 123 -20.97 27.69 9.23
CA ASN A 123 -21.97 28.05 10.24
C ASN A 123 -21.39 28.78 11.46
N VAL A 124 -20.06 28.74 11.65
CA VAL A 124 -19.36 29.37 12.77
C VAL A 124 -18.81 30.75 12.39
N LEU A 125 -18.67 31.05 11.10
CA LEU A 125 -18.34 32.36 10.53
C LEU A 125 -19.60 33.18 10.21
#